data_AF-A0A9D0YKF4-F1
#
_entry.id   AF-A0A9D0YKF4-F1
#
_cell.length_a   1.000
_cell.length_b   1.000
_cell.length_c   1.000
_cell.angle_alpha   90.00
_cell.angle_beta   90.00
_cell.angle_gamma   90.00
#
_symmetry.space_group_name_H-M   'P 1'
#
loop_
_entity.id
_entity.type
_entity.pdbx_description
1 polymer ?
#
loop_
_entity_poly.entity_id
_entity_poly.type
_entity_poly.pdbx_seq_one_letter_code
_entity_poly.pdbx_strand_id
1 'polypeptide(L)' 'MIILDVNMPVMGGLELLEKLKKDEKLKYIPVIMVTAEDEERHRALELGSEDFLLKPIDM' A
#
# COMPACT_ATOMS: atom_id res chain seq x y z
N MET A 1 11.07 -4.94 -2.08
CA MET A 1 10.30 -3.81 -1.56
C MET A 1 9.48 -3.22 -2.70
N ILE A 2 8.22 -2.90 -2.45
CA ILE A 2 7.26 -2.34 -3.41
C ILE A 2 6.76 -1.02 -2.85
N ILE A 3 6.70 0.01 -3.70
CA ILE A 3 6.01 1.27 -3.40
C ILE A 3 4.71 1.24 -4.19
N LEU A 4 3.58 1.36 -3.51
CA LEU A 4 2.26 1.13 -4.08
C LEU A 4 1.35 2.34 -3.88
N ASP A 5 0.81 2.86 -4.99
CA ASP A 5 -0.17 3.94 -4.95
C ASP A 5 -1.55 3.41 -4.53
N VAL A 6 -2.24 4.10 -3.62
CA VAL A 6 -3.64 3.77 -3.28
C VAL A 6 -4.56 4.09 -4.45
N ASN A 7 -4.34 5.25 -5.09
CA ASN A 7 -5.21 5.79 -6.12
C ASN A 7 -4.76 5.32 -7.50
N MET A 8 -5.07 4.07 -7.82
CA MET A 8 -4.81 3.44 -9.12
C MET A 8 -6.10 3.28 -9.94
N PRO A 9 -6.08 3.53 -11.26
CA PRO A 9 -7.29 3.64 -12.08
C PRO A 9 -8.00 2.32 -12.39
N VAL A 10 -7.31 1.17 -12.30
CA VAL A 10 -7.86 -0.14 -12.71
C VAL A 10 -8.14 -1.05 -11.50
N MET A 11 -7.25 -1.05 -10.51
CA MET A 11 -7.37 -1.82 -9.26
C MET A 11 -6.89 -0.92 -8.14
N GLY A 12 -7.61 -0.79 -7.04
CA GLY A 12 -7.17 0.03 -5.92
C GLY A 12 -5.91 -0.53 -5.27
N GLY A 13 -5.00 0.34 -4.81
CA GLY A 13 -3.76 -0.10 -4.17
C GLY A 13 -3.98 -0.97 -2.93
N LEU A 14 -5.05 -0.72 -2.17
CA LEU A 14 -5.40 -1.52 -1.00
C LEU A 14 -5.85 -2.94 -1.38
N GLU A 15 -6.57 -3.08 -2.49
CA GLU A 15 -6.98 -4.39 -3.01
C GLU A 15 -5.75 -5.20 -3.46
N LEU A 16 -4.79 -4.54 -4.12
CA LEU A 16 -3.54 -5.19 -4.50
C LEU A 16 -2.70 -5.56 -3.29
N LEU A 17 -2.60 -4.68 -2.28
CA LEU A 17 -1.91 -4.97 -1.02
C LEU A 17 -2.49 -6.23 -0.37
N GLU A 18 -3.81 -6.33 -0.27
CA GLU A 18 -4.48 -7.50 0.29
C GLU A 18 -4.13 -8.79 -0.49
N LYS A 19 -4.14 -8.74 -1.83
CA LYS A 19 -3.74 -9.86 -2.68
C LYS A 19 -2.28 -10.25 -2.47
N LEU A 20 -1.37 -9.27 -2.40
CA LEU A 20 0.04 -9.51 -2.14
C LEU A 20 0.28 -10.19 -0.79
N LYS A 21 -0.44 -9.76 0.25
CA LYS A 21 -0.29 -10.34 1.61
C LYS A 21 -0.98 -11.69 1.79
N LYS A 22 -1.94 -12.04 0.93
CA LYS A 22 -2.55 -13.38 0.87
C LYS A 22 -1.76 -14.38 0.03
N ASP A 23 -0.87 -13.94 -0.85
CA ASP A 23 -0.05 -14.83 -1.68
C ASP A 23 1.15 -15.37 -0.89
N GLU A 24 1.24 -16.69 -0.76
CA GLU A 24 2.30 -17.38 0.01
C GLU A 24 3.73 -17.04 -0.43
N LYS A 25 3.94 -16.71 -1.71
CA LYS A 25 5.25 -16.36 -2.26
C LYS A 25 5.56 -14.89 -2.11
N LEU A 26 4.53 -14.02 -2.13
CA LEU A 26 4.70 -12.57 -2.16
C LEU A 26 4.47 -11.88 -0.81
N LYS A 27 3.81 -12.53 0.16
CA LYS A 27 3.41 -11.92 1.44
C LYS A 27 4.55 -11.32 2.25
N TYR A 28 5.76 -11.85 2.09
CA TYR A 28 6.96 -11.38 2.77
C TYR A 28 7.60 -10.15 2.14
N ILE A 29 7.15 -9.72 0.96
CA ILE A 29 7.70 -8.54 0.31
C ILE A 29 7.24 -7.29 1.09
N PRO A 30 8.16 -6.41 1.53
CA PRO A 30 7.86 -5.09 2.05
C PRO A 30 7.00 -4.27 1.08
N VAL A 31 5.89 -3.71 1.55
CA VAL A 31 5.03 -2.82 0.77
C VAL A 31 4.84 -1.51 1.53
N ILE A 32 5.23 -0.40 0.92
CA ILE A 32 4.97 0.96 1.42
C ILE A 32 3.85 1.55 0.57
N MET A 33 2.80 2.03 1.24
CA MET A 33 1.66 2.65 0.58
C MET A 33 1.92 4.14 0.39
N VAL A 34 1.51 4.68 -0.75
CA VAL A 34 1.65 6.10 -1.07
C VAL A 34 0.32 6.63 -1.60
N THR A 35 -0.14 7.78 -1.15
CA THR A 35 -1.37 8.39 -1.68
C THR A 35 -1.45 9.88 -1.37
N ALA A 36 -2.39 10.59 -2.00
CA ALA A 36 -2.69 11.99 -1.69
C ALA A 36 -3.62 12.16 -0.46
N GLU A 37 -4.25 11.08 0.02
CA GLU A 37 -5.31 11.10 1.03
C GLU A 37 -4.91 10.32 2.28
N ASP A 38 -5.01 10.90 3.48
CA ASP A 38 -4.56 10.25 4.72
C ASP A 38 -5.57 9.26 5.31
N GLU A 39 -6.83 9.28 4.84
CA GLU A 39 -7.93 8.45 5.38
C GLU A 39 -7.64 6.95 5.28
N GLU A 40 -6.85 6.54 4.28
CA GLU A 40 -6.52 5.13 4.03
C GLU A 40 -5.30 4.63 4.81
N ARG A 41 -4.64 5.49 5.60
CA ARG A 41 -3.45 5.13 6.39
C ARG A 41 -3.71 3.98 7.35
N HIS A 42 -4.77 4.08 8.15
CA HIS A 42 -5.10 3.06 9.15
C HIS A 42 -5.37 1.70 8.50
N ARG A 43 -6.16 1.71 7.42
CA ARG A 43 -6.51 0.50 6.68
C ARG A 43 -5.31 -0.16 6.00
N ALA A 44 -4.40 0.64 5.42
CA ALA A 44 -3.16 0.14 4.84
C ALA A 44 -2.29 -0.61 5.87
N LEU A 45 -2.10 -0.02 7.05
CA LEU A 45 -1.31 -0.62 8.12
C LEU A 45 -1.95 -1.91 8.65
N GLU A 46 -3.29 -1.93 8.82
CA GLU A 46 -4.04 -3.13 9.21
C GLU A 46 -3.92 -4.26 8.18
N LEU A 47 -3.85 -3.94 6.90
CA LEU A 47 -3.63 -4.91 5.81
C LEU A 47 -2.18 -5.40 5.72
N GLY A 48 -1.27 -4.85 6.51
CA GLY A 48 0.12 -5.29 6.60
C GLY A 48 1.10 -4.54 5.70
N SER A 49 0.77 -3.31 5.29
CA SER A 49 1.81 -2.41 4.75
C SER A 49 2.85 -2.10 5.83
N GLU A 50 4.09 -1.93 5.41
CA GLU A 50 5.19 -1.62 6.33
C GLU A 50 5.20 -0.14 6.73
N ASP A 51 4.80 0.74 5.82
CA ASP A 51 4.68 2.17 6.06
C ASP A 51 3.68 2.83 5.09
N PHE A 52 3.34 4.09 5.36
CA PHE A 52 2.40 4.90 4.59
C PHE A 52 2.92 6.34 4.43
N LEU A 53 3.06 6.77 3.17
CA LEU A 53 3.55 8.10 2.79
C LEU A 53 2.45 8.93 2.13
N LEU A 54 2.37 10.21 2.49
CA LEU A 54 1.50 11.17 1.82
C LEU A 54 2.24 11.89 0.69
N LYS A 55 1.56 12.08 -0.45
CA LYS A 55 2.03 12.92 -1.55
C LYS A 55 1.71 14.40 -1.24
N PRO A 56 2.56 15.35 -1.66
CA PRO A 56 3.86 15.14 -2.29
C PRO A 56 4.88 14.62 -1.27
N ILE A 57 5.71 13.66 -1.70
CA ILE A 57 6.82 13.19 -0.89
C ILE A 57 7.98 14.13 -1.17
N ASP A 58 8.34 14.95 -0.19
CA ASP A 58 9.62 15.66 -0.21
C ASP A 58 10.72 14.67 0.19
N MET A 59 11.71 14.51 -0.68
CA MET A 59 12.84 13.57 -0.52
C MET A 59 14.10 14.33 -0.11
#